data_AF-A0A0F2QV08-F1
#
_entry.id   AF-A0A0F2QV08-F1
#
_cell.length_a   1.000
_cell.length_b   1.000
_cell.length_c   1.000
_cell.angle_alpha   90.00
_cell.angle_beta   90.00
_cell.angle_gamma   90.00
#
_symmetry.space_group_name_H-M   'P 1'
#
loop_
_entity.id
_entity.type
_entity.pdbx_description
1 polymer ?
#
loop_
_entity_poly.entity_id
_entity_poly.type
_entity_poly.pdbx_seq_one_letter_code
_entity_poly.pdbx_strand_id
1 'polypeptide(L)' 'MMQAKQFKQVCECKNCGNEAEMVVTCQLEDPLAGATPHIVAEGEGATKGHAVCTHCGSEADIWLDV' A
#
# COMPACT_ATOMS: atom_id res chain seq x y z
N MET A 1 -3.77 6.60 0.01
CA MET A 1 -5.23 6.89 0.13
C MET A 1 -5.92 5.59 0.50
N MET A 2 -6.67 5.53 1.59
CA MET A 2 -7.33 4.28 2.04
C MET A 2 -8.54 3.98 1.17
N GLN A 3 -8.49 2.92 0.36
CA GLN A 3 -9.63 2.44 -0.41
C GLN A 3 -10.49 1.54 0.48
N ALA A 4 -11.58 2.09 1.01
CA ALA A 4 -12.54 1.34 1.83
C ALA A 4 -13.74 0.89 0.98
N LYS A 5 -14.13 -0.38 1.09
CA LYS A 5 -15.35 -0.93 0.49
C LYS A 5 -16.33 -1.32 1.58
N GLN A 6 -17.58 -0.89 1.44
CA GLN A 6 -18.67 -1.27 2.36
C GLN A 6 -19.74 -2.05 1.61
N PHE A 7 -20.27 -3.09 2.23
CA PHE A 7 -21.42 -3.83 1.72
C PHE A 7 -22.27 -4.39 2.87
N LYS A 8 -23.56 -4.53 2.60
CA LYS A 8 -24.52 -5.15 3.50
C LYS A 8 -24.59 -6.64 3.24
N GLN A 9 -24.63 -7.44 4.29
CA GLN A 9 -24.91 -8.87 4.21
C GLN A 9 -25.66 -9.35 5.45
N VAL A 10 -26.49 -10.37 5.29
CA VAL A 10 -27.05 -11.09 6.43
C VAL A 10 -26.01 -12.09 6.91
N CYS A 11 -25.63 -12.00 8.19
CA CYS A 11 -24.68 -12.90 8.83
C CYS A 11 -25.43 -13.85 9.78
N GLU A 12 -25.02 -15.11 9.80
CA GLU A 12 -25.50 -16.11 10.77
C GLU A 12 -24.47 -16.31 11.90
N CYS A 13 -24.94 -16.29 13.15
CA CYS A 13 -24.10 -16.62 14.29
C CYS A 13 -23.90 -18.14 14.39
N LYS A 14 -22.67 -18.63 14.15
CA LYS A 14 -22.33 -20.06 14.25
C LYS A 14 -22.56 -20.69 15.63
N ASN A 15 -22.71 -19.89 16.69
CA ASN A 15 -22.91 -20.37 18.05
C ASN A 15 -24.40 -20.55 18.42
N CYS A 16 -25.30 -19.72 17.89
CA CYS A 16 -26.72 -19.76 18.26
C CYS A 16 -27.71 -19.74 17.09
N GLY A 17 -27.24 -19.66 15.84
CA GLY A 17 -28.06 -19.68 14.62
C GLY A 17 -28.84 -18.40 14.32
N ASN A 18 -28.67 -17.35 15.12
CA ASN A 18 -29.35 -16.07 14.89
C ASN A 18 -28.80 -15.37 13.63
N GLU A 19 -29.69 -14.81 12.84
CA GLU A 19 -29.36 -14.02 11.66
C GLU A 19 -29.51 -12.51 11.94
N ALA A 20 -28.60 -11.70 11.39
CA ALA A 20 -28.67 -10.24 11.46
C ALA A 20 -28.12 -9.58 10.19
N GLU A 21 -28.76 -8.51 9.73
CA GLU A 21 -28.18 -7.65 8.68
C GLU A 21 -27.02 -6.84 9.27
N MET A 22 -25.84 -6.97 8.67
CA MET A 22 -24.62 -6.30 9.09
C MET A 22 -24.01 -5.50 7.93
N VAL A 23 -23.34 -4.40 8.26
CA VAL A 23 -22.49 -3.66 7.31
C VAL A 23 -21.05 -4.12 7.51
N VAL A 24 -20.48 -4.73 6.49
CA VAL A 24 -19.06 -5.14 6.47
C VAL A 24 -18.25 -4.05 5.81
N THR A 25 -17.21 -3.59 6.51
CA THR A 25 -16.23 -2.64 5.98
C THR A 25 -14.91 -3.36 5.76
N CYS A 26 -14.45 -3.40 4.51
CA CYS A 26 -13.12 -3.88 4.15
C CYS A 26 -12.23 -2.67 3.86
N GLN A 27 -11.01 -2.69 4.41
CA GLN A 27 -9.98 -1.69 4.17
C GLN A 27 -8.75 -2.41 3.64
N LEU A 28 -8.20 -1.90 2.54
CA LEU A 28 -6.89 -2.33 2.05
C LEU A 28 -5.86 -1.33 2.54
N GLU A 29 -4.98 -1.77 3.43
CA GLU A 29 -3.82 -0.98 3.84
C GLU A 29 -2.84 -0.89 2.67
N ASP A 30 -2.32 0.30 2.45
CA ASP A 30 -1.24 0.52 1.50
C ASP A 30 0.06 0.08 2.20
N PRO A 31 0.74 -0.98 1.73
CA PRO A 31 1.94 -1.50 2.39
C PRO A 31 3.10 -0.49 2.40
N LEU A 32 3.01 0.58 1.60
CA LEU A 32 4.02 1.65 1.53
C LEU A 32 3.57 2.94 2.23
N ALA A 33 2.38 2.97 2.85
CA ALA A 33 1.90 4.16 3.55
C ALA A 33 2.75 4.46 4.79
N GLY A 34 3.62 5.47 4.68
CA GLY A 34 4.49 5.94 5.75
C GLY A 34 5.96 5.57 5.59
N ALA A 35 6.31 4.75 4.59
CA ALA A 35 7.68 4.53 4.20
C ALA A 35 8.16 5.69 3.34
N THR A 36 9.04 6.54 3.87
CA THR A 36 9.83 7.46 3.04
C THR A 36 10.96 6.68 2.39
N PRO A 37 10.97 6.51 1.06
CA PRO A 37 12.04 5.79 0.37
C PRO A 37 13.37 6.51 0.63
N HIS A 38 14.43 5.73 0.83
CA HIS A 38 15.77 6.27 1.04
C HIS A 38 16.72 5.77 -0.05
N ILE A 39 17.61 6.67 -0.47
CA ILE A 39 18.63 6.37 -1.49
C ILE A 39 19.78 5.66 -0.79
N VAL A 40 20.21 4.54 -1.36
CA VAL A 40 21.32 3.71 -0.87
C VAL A 40 22.40 3.57 -1.93
N ALA A 41 23.53 2.95 -1.56
CA ALA A 41 24.63 2.74 -2.49
C ALA A 41 24.28 1.71 -3.58
N GLU A 42 25.15 1.63 -4.60
CA GLU A 42 24.96 0.72 -5.72
C GLU A 42 24.88 -0.74 -5.27
N GLY A 43 23.78 -1.41 -5.62
CA GLY A 43 23.56 -2.82 -5.29
C GLY A 43 23.09 -3.11 -3.86
N GLU A 44 22.98 -2.09 -2.99
CA GLU A 44 22.42 -2.23 -1.64
C GLU A 44 20.89 -2.17 -1.62
N GLY A 45 20.28 -1.46 -2.57
CA GLY A 45 18.83 -1.27 -2.62
C GLY A 45 18.08 -2.42 -3.27
N ALA A 46 16.85 -2.66 -2.80
CA ALA A 46 15.95 -3.66 -3.38
C ALA A 46 15.38 -3.24 -4.75
N THR A 47 15.29 -1.93 -5.00
CA THR A 47 14.67 -1.38 -6.22
C THR A 47 15.65 -0.49 -6.98
N LYS A 48 15.88 -0.79 -8.27
CA LYS A 48 16.60 0.10 -9.19
C LYS A 48 15.63 1.10 -9.82
N GLY A 49 15.89 2.39 -9.64
CA GLY A 49 15.15 3.50 -10.22
C GLY A 49 15.99 4.29 -11.23
N HIS A 50 15.33 5.06 -12.07
CA HIS A 50 15.95 6.03 -12.98
C HIS A 50 15.37 7.41 -12.71
N ALA A 51 16.23 8.40 -12.49
CA ALA A 51 15.83 9.75 -12.12
C ALA A 51 16.48 10.80 -13.03
N VAL A 52 15.73 11.86 -13.33
CA VAL A 52 16.18 12.99 -14.13
C VAL A 52 16.13 14.26 -13.29
N CYS A 53 17.24 14.97 -13.20
CA CYS A 53 17.31 16.24 -12.48
C CYS A 53 16.48 17.30 -13.20
N THR A 54 15.46 17.86 -12.54
CA THR A 54 14.60 18.90 -13.11
C THR A 54 15.33 20.23 -13.35
N HIS A 55 16.50 20.43 -12.74
CA HIS A 55 17.28 21.65 -12.88
C HIS A 55 18.28 21.60 -14.06
N CYS A 56 18.99 20.50 -14.25
CA CYS A 56 20.05 20.37 -15.27
C CYS A 56 19.76 19.32 -16.35
N GLY A 57 18.69 18.55 -16.23
CA GLY A 57 18.31 17.50 -17.20
C GLY A 57 19.20 16.27 -17.18
N SER A 58 20.16 16.17 -16.26
CA SER A 58 21.02 15.01 -16.14
C SER A 58 20.25 13.80 -15.63
N GLU A 59 20.53 12.65 -16.22
CA GLU A 59 19.92 11.36 -15.90
C GLU A 59 20.87 10.54 -15.03
N ALA A 60 20.32 9.82 -14.05
CA ALA A 60 21.08 8.92 -13.20
C ALA A 60 20.25 7.70 -12.78
N ASP A 61 20.90 6.54 -12.72
CA ASP A 61 20.34 5.36 -12.10
C ASP A 61 20.56 5.44 -10.58
N ILE A 62 19.53 5.10 -9.81
CA ILE A 62 19.55 5.13 -8.34
C ILE A 62 19.10 3.78 -7.77
N TRP A 63 19.57 3.48 -6.56
CA TRP A 63 19.11 2.34 -5.78
C TRP A 63 18.31 2.84 -4.59
N LEU A 64 17.13 2.25 -4.40
CA LEU A 64 16.18 2.60 -3.38
C LEU A 64 15.94 1.39 -2.48
N ASP A 65 15.86 1.67 -1.19
CA ASP A 65 15.35 0.73 -0.21
C ASP A 65 13.98 1.24 0.27
N VAL A 66 12.95 0.49 -0.12
CA VAL A 66 11.52 0.84 -0.12
C VAL A 66 10.73 -0.30 0.51
#